data_AF-A0AAV0CCB4-F1
#
_entry.id   AF-A0AAV0CCB4-F1
#
_cell.length_a   1.000
_cell.length_b   1.000
_cell.length_c   1.000
_cell.angle_alpha   90.00
_cell.angle_beta   90.00
_cell.angle_gamma   90.00
#
_symmetry.space_group_name_H-M   'P 1'
#
loop_
_entity.id
_entity.type
_entity.pdbx_description
1 polymer ?
#
loop_
_entity_poly.entity_id
_entity_poly.type
_entity_poly.pdbx_seq_one_letter_code
_entity_poly.pdbx_strand_id
1 'polypeptide(L)'
;MVTDHYMLQKLCRKYELKVIIDLHAAPGSQNGWEHSASRDGSLEWGKTENNIRNTVAVINFLTARYAKSPSLYAVELINEPLAPGVSLNTLTQYYKAGYKAIRAHSQTVHVILSNRLGPMDPTELFRVASAMNDTVLDVHYYNLFSDVFTNMTIQQNIDFVSNNRSRDLGLVTISNGPLSFVGEWVAEWSVTNATKVDYQRFAAAQLKVFGRASFGWAYWTLKNVNVHWSLEWMIKNGYINLLKI
;
A
#
# COMPACT_ATOMS: atom_id res chain seq x y z
N MET A 1 -15.67 -16.13 1.98
CA MET A 1 -15.78 -16.50 3.42
C MET A 1 -15.20 -17.87 3.79
N VAL A 2 -15.38 -18.95 3.02
CA VAL A 2 -14.71 -20.25 3.30
C VAL A 2 -13.22 -20.23 2.90
N THR A 3 -12.88 -19.43 1.88
CA THR A 3 -11.52 -19.23 1.35
C THR A 3 -10.55 -18.57 2.33
N ASP A 4 -11.03 -17.60 3.10
CA ASP A 4 -10.14 -16.68 3.84
C ASP A 4 -9.59 -17.35 5.10
N HIS A 5 -10.42 -18.18 5.75
CA HIS A 5 -10.00 -19.02 6.87
C HIS A 5 -8.98 -20.06 6.42
N TYR A 6 -9.19 -20.68 5.25
CA TYR A 6 -8.23 -21.65 4.69
C TYR A 6 -6.87 -21.00 4.36
N MET A 7 -6.86 -19.80 3.77
CA MET A 7 -5.63 -19.08 3.46
C MET A 7 -4.84 -18.76 4.73
N LEU A 8 -5.42 -17.99 5.65
CA LEU A 8 -4.75 -17.51 6.87
C LEU A 8 -4.37 -18.64 7.83
N GLN A 9 -5.20 -19.68 7.93
CA GLN A 9 -4.96 -20.76 8.87
C GLN A 9 -4.16 -21.93 8.29
N LYS A 10 -4.25 -22.24 7.00
CA LYS A 10 -3.61 -23.45 6.48
C LYS A 10 -2.39 -23.12 5.63
N LEU A 11 -2.56 -22.28 4.61
CA LEU A 11 -1.48 -21.99 3.67
C LEU A 11 -0.43 -21.08 4.28
N CYS A 12 -0.84 -20.01 4.96
CA CYS A 12 0.10 -19.09 5.59
C CYS A 12 0.93 -19.77 6.68
N ARG A 13 0.31 -20.63 7.50
CA ARG A 13 1.07 -21.43 8.50
C ARG A 13 2.02 -22.43 7.85
N LYS A 14 1.58 -23.12 6.78
CA LYS A 14 2.40 -24.12 6.08
C LYS A 14 3.66 -23.52 5.46
N TYR A 15 3.55 -22.32 4.89
CA TYR A 15 4.64 -21.65 4.18
C TYR A 15 5.25 -20.48 4.96
N GLU A 16 4.96 -20.39 6.25
CA GLU A 16 5.47 -19.35 7.16
C GLU A 16 5.20 -17.91 6.68
N LEU A 17 4.12 -17.72 5.93
CA LEU A 17 3.71 -16.42 5.42
C LEU A 17 2.98 -15.62 6.49
N LYS A 18 3.30 -14.33 6.50
CA LYS A 18 2.57 -13.29 7.22
C LYS A 18 1.57 -12.63 6.26
N VAL A 19 0.49 -12.09 6.82
CA VAL A 19 -0.62 -11.49 6.07
C VAL A 19 -0.88 -10.09 6.58
N ILE A 20 -1.01 -9.18 5.62
CA ILE A 20 -1.62 -7.86 5.78
C ILE A 20 -3.06 -7.98 5.28
N ILE A 21 -4.02 -7.56 6.09
CA ILE A 21 -5.41 -7.39 5.65
C ILE A 21 -5.60 -5.93 5.28
N ASP A 22 -5.87 -5.65 4.02
CA ASP A 22 -6.13 -4.30 3.52
C ASP A 22 -7.64 -4.10 3.24
N LEU A 23 -8.18 -3.00 3.75
CA LEU A 23 -9.51 -2.53 3.40
C LEU A 23 -9.45 -1.68 2.12
N HIS A 24 -9.50 -2.38 0.99
CA HIS A 24 -9.27 -1.76 -0.31
C HIS A 24 -10.42 -0.87 -0.82
N ALA A 25 -11.65 -1.14 -0.39
CA ALA A 25 -12.85 -0.40 -0.81
C ALA A 25 -13.77 -0.12 0.38
N ALA A 26 -14.11 1.16 0.57
CA ALA A 26 -14.99 1.59 1.64
C ALA A 26 -16.37 2.07 1.11
N PRO A 27 -17.43 2.04 1.94
CA PRO A 27 -18.75 2.54 1.54
C PRO A 27 -18.70 3.98 1.02
N GLY A 28 -19.22 4.17 -0.20
CA GLY A 28 -19.21 5.47 -0.88
C GLY A 28 -17.91 5.79 -1.63
N SER A 29 -16.91 4.92 -1.61
CA SER A 29 -15.59 5.08 -2.23
C SER A 29 -14.77 6.26 -1.66
N GLN A 30 -13.50 5.97 -1.37
CA GLN A 30 -12.55 6.91 -0.80
C GLN A 30 -11.69 7.65 -1.83
N ASN A 31 -11.76 7.26 -3.10
CA ASN A 31 -10.97 7.88 -4.17
C ASN A 31 -11.67 8.05 -5.52
N GLY A 32 -12.89 7.54 -5.68
CA GLY A 32 -13.65 7.70 -6.93
C GLY A 32 -13.24 6.74 -8.04
N TRP A 33 -12.31 5.83 -7.82
CA TRP A 33 -11.85 4.90 -8.84
C TRP A 33 -12.48 3.51 -8.71
N GLU A 34 -12.35 2.72 -9.77
CA GLU A 34 -12.95 1.39 -9.87
C GLU A 34 -12.43 0.41 -8.81
N HIS A 35 -11.18 0.56 -8.37
CA HIS A 35 -10.60 -0.30 -7.34
C HIS A 35 -11.09 0.04 -5.92
N SER A 36 -11.67 1.22 -5.69
CA SER A 36 -12.50 1.48 -4.49
C SER A 36 -13.99 1.15 -4.69
N ALA A 37 -14.31 0.43 -5.77
CA ALA A 37 -15.65 0.05 -6.22
C ALA A 37 -16.56 1.23 -6.62
N SER A 38 -16.00 2.41 -6.90
CA SER A 38 -16.75 3.47 -7.55
C SER A 38 -17.09 3.10 -8.99
N ARG A 39 -18.33 3.37 -9.41
CA ARG A 39 -18.79 3.06 -10.77
C ARG A 39 -18.86 4.28 -11.67
N ASP A 40 -18.90 5.46 -11.08
CA ASP A 40 -19.25 6.73 -11.71
C ASP A 40 -18.34 7.88 -11.28
N GLY A 41 -17.26 7.61 -10.55
CA GLY A 41 -16.39 8.65 -10.01
C GLY A 41 -16.82 9.16 -8.63
N SER A 42 -17.90 8.63 -8.04
CA SER A 42 -18.38 9.05 -6.72
C SER A 42 -17.33 8.84 -5.63
N LEU A 43 -17.15 9.87 -4.82
CA LEU A 43 -16.27 9.92 -3.65
C LEU A 43 -17.10 10.47 -2.49
N GLU A 44 -17.78 9.57 -1.79
CA GLU A 44 -18.71 9.85 -0.70
C GLU A 44 -18.21 9.34 0.65
N TRP A 45 -17.14 8.54 0.68
CA TRP A 45 -16.52 8.14 1.93
C TRP A 45 -16.01 9.36 2.70
N GLY A 46 -16.28 9.39 4.01
CA GLY A 46 -15.93 10.53 4.86
C GLY A 46 -16.88 11.73 4.83
N LYS A 47 -17.90 11.76 3.95
CA LYS A 47 -18.95 12.80 3.96
C LYS A 47 -20.06 12.55 4.97
N THR A 48 -20.22 11.31 5.43
CA THR A 48 -21.20 10.96 6.46
C THR A 48 -20.55 10.16 7.59
N GLU A 49 -21.03 10.36 8.81
CA GLU A 49 -20.62 9.54 9.95
C GLU A 49 -20.95 8.07 9.74
N ASN A 50 -21.99 7.76 8.98
CA ASN A 50 -22.39 6.38 8.69
C ASN A 50 -21.33 5.63 7.86
N ASN A 51 -20.76 6.27 6.84
CA ASN A 51 -19.67 5.67 6.06
C ASN A 51 -18.47 5.37 6.96
N ILE A 52 -18.08 6.31 7.83
CA ILE A 52 -16.97 6.12 8.79
C ILE A 52 -17.28 4.99 9.78
N ARG A 53 -18.45 4.97 10.42
CA ARG A 53 -18.85 3.94 11.38
C ARG A 53 -18.87 2.54 10.75
N ASN A 54 -19.42 2.42 9.54
CA ASN A 54 -19.44 1.15 8.82
C ASN A 54 -18.03 0.66 8.49
N THR A 55 -17.16 1.57 8.06
CA THR A 55 -15.75 1.27 7.75
C THR A 55 -15.01 0.76 9.00
N VAL A 56 -15.18 1.44 10.16
CA VAL A 56 -14.61 0.98 11.44
C VAL A 56 -15.19 -0.37 11.88
N ALA A 57 -16.48 -0.61 11.66
CA ALA A 57 -17.12 -1.88 11.99
C ALA A 57 -16.53 -3.05 11.19
N VAL A 58 -16.17 -2.84 9.92
CA VAL A 58 -15.47 -3.84 9.11
C VAL A 58 -14.07 -4.13 9.67
N ILE A 59 -13.29 -3.11 10.02
CA ILE A 59 -11.96 -3.28 10.64
C ILE A 59 -12.08 -4.07 11.96
N ASN A 60 -13.04 -3.70 12.81
CA ASN A 60 -13.29 -4.41 14.06
C ASN A 60 -13.65 -5.88 13.81
N PHE A 61 -14.55 -6.15 12.86
CA PHE A 61 -14.96 -7.51 12.51
C PHE A 61 -13.79 -8.36 12.00
N LEU A 62 -13.01 -7.85 11.05
CA LEU A 62 -11.88 -8.57 10.47
C LEU A 62 -10.80 -8.82 11.51
N THR A 63 -10.49 -7.83 12.34
CA THR A 63 -9.50 -7.99 13.41
C THR A 63 -9.97 -9.00 14.44
N ALA A 64 -11.19 -8.90 14.95
CA ALA A 64 -11.75 -9.87 15.91
C ALA A 64 -11.69 -11.30 15.37
N ARG A 65 -11.98 -11.48 14.07
CA ARG A 65 -11.97 -12.77 13.40
C ARG A 65 -10.56 -13.37 13.29
N TYR A 66 -9.54 -12.56 13.08
CA TYR A 66 -8.19 -13.04 12.73
C TYR A 66 -7.10 -12.76 13.76
N ALA A 67 -7.38 -12.02 14.83
CA ALA A 67 -6.40 -11.63 15.87
C ALA A 67 -5.68 -12.82 16.53
N LYS A 68 -6.34 -13.99 16.60
CA LYS A 68 -5.74 -15.22 17.16
C LYS A 68 -4.87 -15.99 16.15
N SER A 69 -4.83 -15.57 14.89
CA SER A 69 -4.01 -16.20 13.87
C SER A 69 -2.56 -15.69 13.98
N PRO A 70 -1.56 -16.58 14.17
CA PRO A 70 -0.15 -16.16 14.20
C PRO A 70 0.35 -15.63 12.85
N SER A 71 -0.42 -15.82 11.77
CA SER A 71 -0.13 -15.30 10.44
C SER A 71 -0.64 -13.86 10.23
N LEU A 72 -1.55 -13.35 11.06
CA LEU A 72 -1.96 -11.94 10.95
C LEU A 72 -0.83 -11.04 11.45
N TYR A 73 -0.31 -10.19 10.58
CA TYR A 73 0.84 -9.34 10.86
C TYR A 73 0.50 -7.86 10.93
N ALA A 74 -0.37 -7.41 10.03
CA ALA A 74 -0.87 -6.05 10.00
C ALA A 74 -2.31 -5.97 9.49
N VAL A 75 -2.95 -4.85 9.79
CA VAL A 75 -4.21 -4.44 9.16
C VAL A 75 -4.02 -3.02 8.63
N GLU A 76 -4.28 -2.84 7.34
CA GLU A 76 -4.37 -1.54 6.71
C GLU A 76 -5.79 -1.02 6.79
N LEU A 77 -5.91 0.20 7.34
CA LEU A 77 -7.21 0.74 7.70
C LEU A 77 -8.03 1.15 6.49
N ILE A 78 -7.40 1.67 5.43
CA ILE A 78 -8.06 1.98 4.17
C ILE A 78 -7.01 2.21 3.08
N ASN A 79 -7.23 1.67 1.89
CA ASN A 79 -6.38 1.92 0.74
C ASN A 79 -6.63 3.31 0.12
N GLU A 80 -5.56 4.04 -0.19
CA GLU A 80 -5.54 5.16 -1.15
C GLU A 80 -6.68 6.19 -1.04
N PRO A 81 -6.94 6.83 0.11
CA PRO A 81 -7.88 7.94 0.19
C PRO A 81 -7.42 9.13 -0.67
N LEU A 82 -8.29 9.72 -1.50
CA LEU A 82 -7.88 10.80 -2.42
C LEU A 82 -7.98 12.19 -1.79
N ALA A 83 -6.91 12.98 -1.82
CA ALA A 83 -6.92 14.40 -1.51
C ALA A 83 -7.28 15.26 -2.75
N PRO A 84 -7.95 16.41 -2.59
CA PRO A 84 -8.52 16.93 -1.34
C PRO A 84 -9.91 16.37 -0.99
N GLY A 85 -10.44 15.43 -1.79
CA GLY A 85 -11.80 14.89 -1.62
C GLY A 85 -12.07 14.33 -0.22
N VAL A 86 -11.16 13.51 0.29
CA VAL A 86 -11.10 13.10 1.70
C VAL A 86 -10.29 14.13 2.48
N SER A 87 -10.89 14.76 3.50
CA SER A 87 -10.16 15.69 4.36
C SER A 87 -9.19 14.98 5.32
N LEU A 88 -8.03 15.59 5.59
CA LEU A 88 -7.06 15.07 6.57
C LEU A 88 -7.66 14.91 7.97
N ASN A 89 -8.54 15.83 8.38
CA ASN A 89 -9.21 15.75 9.67
C ASN A 89 -10.11 14.51 9.77
N THR A 90 -10.98 14.28 8.77
CA THR A 90 -11.83 13.09 8.70
C THR A 90 -10.99 11.82 8.70
N LEU A 91 -9.93 11.77 7.90
CA LEU A 91 -9.04 10.62 7.81
C LEU A 91 -8.32 10.33 9.15
N THR A 92 -7.82 11.37 9.80
CA THR A 92 -7.15 11.26 11.11
C THR A 92 -8.09 10.74 12.20
N GLN A 93 -9.35 11.18 12.21
CA GLN A 93 -10.36 10.69 13.14
C GLN A 93 -10.68 9.21 12.87
N TYR A 94 -10.83 8.84 11.59
CA TYR A 94 -10.99 7.45 11.18
C TYR A 94 -9.82 6.58 11.62
N TYR A 95 -8.57 7.00 11.38
CA TYR A 95 -7.39 6.25 11.79
C TYR A 95 -7.30 6.01 13.29
N LYS A 96 -7.65 7.01 14.12
CA LYS A 96 -7.74 6.83 15.58
C LYS A 96 -8.81 5.82 15.97
N ALA A 97 -9.96 5.84 15.29
CA ALA A 97 -11.05 4.90 15.57
C ALA A 97 -10.71 3.46 15.12
N GLY A 98 -10.13 3.30 13.93
CA GLY A 98 -9.65 2.02 13.41
C GLY A 98 -8.53 1.43 14.26
N TYR A 99 -7.57 2.26 14.71
CA TYR A 99 -6.53 1.84 15.65
C TYR A 99 -7.12 1.28 16.96
N LYS A 100 -8.10 1.99 17.56
CA LYS A 100 -8.79 1.51 18.77
C LYS A 100 -9.53 0.19 18.51
N ALA A 101 -10.17 0.05 17.36
CA ALA A 101 -10.83 -1.18 16.96
C ALA A 101 -9.84 -2.36 16.85
N ILE A 102 -8.65 -2.14 16.30
CA ILE A 102 -7.60 -3.17 16.25
C ILE A 102 -7.10 -3.51 17.65
N ARG A 103 -6.77 -2.50 18.46
CA ARG A 103 -6.25 -2.66 19.82
C ARG A 103 -7.25 -3.31 20.79
N ALA A 104 -8.54 -3.31 20.48
CA ALA A 104 -9.53 -4.07 21.23
C ALA A 104 -9.31 -5.60 21.15
N HIS A 105 -8.62 -6.09 20.10
CA HIS A 105 -8.42 -7.53 19.85
C HIS A 105 -6.96 -7.94 19.82
N SER A 106 -6.02 -7.03 19.50
CA SER A 106 -4.59 -7.34 19.46
C SER A 106 -3.69 -6.15 19.81
N GLN A 107 -2.72 -6.40 20.68
CA GLN A 107 -1.68 -5.43 21.05
C GLN A 107 -0.45 -5.48 20.13
N THR A 108 -0.32 -6.48 19.26
CA THR A 108 0.92 -6.73 18.48
C THR A 108 0.72 -6.64 16.97
N VAL A 109 -0.52 -6.55 16.50
CA VAL A 109 -0.81 -6.33 15.07
C VAL A 109 -0.41 -4.90 14.71
N HIS A 110 0.39 -4.75 13.65
CA HIS A 110 0.74 -3.44 13.11
C HIS A 110 -0.49 -2.78 12.48
N VAL A 111 -0.58 -1.45 12.60
CA VAL A 111 -1.68 -0.66 12.04
C VAL A 111 -1.14 0.20 10.90
N ILE A 112 -1.51 -0.15 9.68
CA ILE A 112 -1.05 0.55 8.47
C ILE A 112 -2.03 1.69 8.15
N LEU A 113 -1.46 2.87 7.92
CA LEU A 113 -2.13 4.11 7.56
C LEU A 113 -1.69 4.51 6.15
N SER A 114 -2.58 4.39 5.16
CA SER A 114 -2.28 4.81 3.80
C SER A 114 -2.16 6.33 3.70
N ASN A 115 -1.09 6.81 3.08
CA ASN A 115 -1.00 8.22 2.69
C ASN A 115 -2.14 8.56 1.72
N ARG A 116 -2.66 9.78 1.80
CA ARG A 116 -3.59 10.24 0.77
C ARG A 116 -2.89 10.31 -0.59
N LEU A 117 -3.65 10.07 -1.65
CA LEU A 117 -3.21 10.35 -3.01
C LEU A 117 -3.49 11.79 -3.40
N GLY A 118 -2.85 12.26 -4.47
CA GLY A 118 -3.04 13.60 -5.00
C GLY A 118 -2.18 14.66 -4.29
N PRO A 119 -2.55 15.95 -4.35
CA PRO A 119 -1.76 17.05 -3.81
C PRO A 119 -1.89 17.12 -2.28
N MET A 120 -0.95 16.49 -1.58
CA MET A 120 -0.91 16.40 -0.12
C MET A 120 0.52 16.56 0.40
N ASP A 121 0.67 16.86 1.70
CA ASP A 121 1.97 16.82 2.36
C ASP A 121 2.30 15.35 2.68
N PRO A 122 3.40 14.78 2.14
CA PRO A 122 3.74 13.37 2.35
C PRO A 122 3.96 12.99 3.82
N THR A 123 4.17 13.98 4.70
CA THR A 123 4.38 13.78 6.14
C THR A 123 3.14 14.11 7.00
N GLU A 124 2.00 14.42 6.39
CA GLU A 124 0.80 14.89 7.09
C GLU A 124 0.25 13.92 8.16
N LEU A 125 0.59 12.63 8.05
CA LEU A 125 0.17 11.58 8.99
C LEU A 125 1.15 11.36 10.15
N PHE A 126 2.33 11.97 10.15
CA PHE A 126 3.36 11.76 11.18
C PHE A 126 2.84 11.99 12.59
N ARG A 127 2.12 13.10 12.79
CA ARG A 127 1.59 13.45 14.11
C ARG A 127 0.64 12.39 14.66
N VAL A 128 -0.22 11.81 13.80
CA VAL A 128 -1.18 10.78 14.25
C VAL A 128 -0.52 9.42 14.39
N ALA A 129 0.33 9.03 13.44
CA ALA A 129 1.07 7.77 13.48
C ALA A 129 1.97 7.70 14.71
N SER A 130 2.81 8.71 14.97
CA SER A 130 3.72 8.72 16.11
C SER A 130 3.03 8.80 17.49
N ALA A 131 1.73 9.12 17.53
CA ALA A 131 0.94 9.11 18.75
C ALA A 131 0.37 7.71 19.08
N MET A 132 0.61 6.71 18.23
CA MET A 132 0.07 5.36 18.32
C MET A 132 1.19 4.33 18.11
N ASN A 133 1.19 3.25 18.90
CA ASN A 133 2.24 2.23 18.83
C ASN A 133 2.04 1.28 17.64
N ASP A 134 3.13 0.76 17.09
CA ASP A 134 3.17 -0.19 15.97
C ASP A 134 2.40 0.31 14.73
N THR A 135 2.53 1.61 14.45
CA THR A 135 1.99 2.21 13.24
C THR A 135 2.98 2.12 12.08
N VAL A 136 2.41 2.01 10.89
CA VAL A 136 3.12 1.95 9.62
C VAL A 136 2.48 2.96 8.67
N LEU A 137 3.27 3.73 7.94
CA LEU A 137 2.81 4.59 6.87
C LEU A 137 2.97 3.87 5.53
N ASP A 138 1.89 3.77 4.78
CA ASP A 138 1.92 3.20 3.43
C ASP A 138 2.03 4.29 2.36
N VAL A 139 2.91 4.08 1.39
CA VAL A 139 3.12 4.93 0.22
C VAL A 139 3.15 4.09 -1.05
N HIS A 140 2.45 4.56 -2.09
CA HIS A 140 2.35 3.86 -3.36
C HIS A 140 3.17 4.59 -4.43
N TYR A 141 4.07 3.87 -5.09
CA TYR A 141 5.01 4.45 -6.05
C TYR A 141 4.90 3.81 -7.43
N TYR A 142 4.25 4.55 -8.31
CA TYR A 142 4.15 4.25 -9.73
C TYR A 142 4.97 5.25 -10.56
N ASN A 143 5.64 4.77 -11.60
CA ASN A 143 6.15 5.59 -12.71
C ASN A 143 5.14 5.63 -13.85
N LEU A 144 3.87 5.78 -13.47
CA LEU A 144 2.68 5.81 -14.32
C LEU A 144 1.74 6.89 -13.77
N PHE A 145 0.63 7.13 -14.47
CA PHE A 145 -0.49 7.96 -14.00
C PHE A 145 -0.18 9.45 -13.79
N SER A 146 0.95 9.92 -14.34
CA SER A 146 1.30 11.33 -14.40
C SER A 146 1.96 11.64 -15.73
N ASP A 147 1.60 12.78 -16.31
CA ASP A 147 2.13 13.24 -17.61
C ASP A 147 3.66 13.40 -17.63
N VAL A 148 4.27 13.56 -16.45
CA VAL A 148 5.72 13.63 -16.30
C VAL A 148 6.40 12.37 -16.85
N PHE A 149 5.74 11.21 -16.79
CA PHE A 149 6.29 9.93 -17.24
C PHE A 149 6.07 9.65 -18.72
N THR A 150 5.15 10.36 -19.39
CA THR A 150 4.75 10.09 -20.78
C THR A 150 5.91 10.19 -21.77
N ASN A 151 6.84 11.11 -21.53
CA ASN A 151 7.98 11.36 -22.44
C ASN A 151 9.34 11.07 -21.80
N MET A 152 9.38 10.36 -20.67
CA MET A 152 10.65 9.97 -20.06
C MET A 152 11.30 8.84 -20.85
N THR A 153 12.59 9.00 -21.15
CA THR A 153 13.45 7.92 -21.62
C THR A 153 13.62 6.84 -20.55
N ILE A 154 14.19 5.70 -20.94
CA ILE A 154 14.58 4.61 -20.03
C ILE A 154 15.43 5.14 -18.88
N GLN A 155 16.48 5.92 -19.19
CA GLN A 155 17.40 6.43 -18.16
C GLN A 155 16.71 7.44 -17.24
N GLN A 156 15.85 8.32 -17.77
CA GLN A 156 15.10 9.27 -16.95
C GLN A 156 14.16 8.58 -15.96
N ASN A 157 13.50 7.48 -16.37
CA ASN A 157 12.67 6.70 -15.44
C ASN A 157 13.50 6.07 -14.31
N ILE A 158 14.66 5.51 -14.63
CA ILE A 158 15.59 4.92 -13.65
C ILE A 158 16.13 5.99 -12.69
N ASP A 159 16.50 7.15 -13.22
CA ASP A 159 16.99 8.29 -12.44
C ASP A 159 15.89 8.87 -11.54
N PHE A 160 14.65 8.93 -12.03
CA PHE A 160 13.50 9.37 -11.24
C PHE A 160 13.30 8.47 -10.01
N VAL A 161 13.41 7.15 -10.17
CA VAL A 161 13.36 6.23 -9.02
C VAL A 161 14.53 6.49 -8.07
N SER A 162 15.75 6.57 -8.61
CA SER A 162 16.98 6.71 -7.83
C SER A 162 17.09 8.04 -7.08
N ASN A 163 16.45 9.09 -7.58
CA ASN A 163 16.53 10.44 -7.03
C ASN A 163 15.21 10.86 -6.37
N ASN A 164 14.13 11.00 -7.14
CA ASN A 164 12.85 11.52 -6.68
C ASN A 164 12.17 10.54 -5.71
N ARG A 165 11.92 9.30 -6.12
CA ARG A 165 11.30 8.30 -5.24
C ARG A 165 12.18 7.97 -4.04
N SER A 166 13.50 8.03 -4.22
CA SER A 166 14.45 7.89 -3.14
C SER A 166 14.30 8.98 -2.07
N ARG A 167 14.13 10.24 -2.49
CA ARG A 167 13.85 11.36 -1.60
C ARG A 167 12.47 11.23 -0.96
N ASP A 168 11.43 10.93 -1.74
CA ASP A 168 10.06 10.79 -1.25
C ASP A 168 9.98 9.73 -0.14
N LEU A 169 10.56 8.56 -0.36
CA LEU A 169 10.60 7.49 0.65
C LEU A 169 11.41 7.91 1.88
N GLY A 170 12.48 8.67 1.69
CA GLY A 170 13.29 9.23 2.78
C GLY A 170 12.52 10.20 3.68
N LEU A 171 11.50 10.90 3.15
CA LEU A 171 10.65 11.77 3.95
C LEU A 171 9.79 10.99 4.95
N VAL A 172 9.35 9.79 4.58
CA VAL A 172 8.50 8.93 5.42
C VAL A 172 9.28 7.85 6.19
N THR A 173 10.59 7.71 5.93
CA THR A 173 11.48 6.73 6.56
C THR A 173 12.47 7.44 7.47
N ILE A 174 12.04 7.81 8.68
CA ILE A 174 12.85 8.55 9.65
C ILE A 174 13.20 7.73 10.89
N SER A 175 14.31 8.06 11.54
CA SER A 175 14.68 7.45 12.82
C SER A 175 13.65 7.80 13.90
N ASN A 176 13.23 6.82 14.71
CA ASN A 176 12.24 6.96 15.78
C ASN A 176 10.85 7.44 15.31
N GLY A 177 10.55 7.36 14.01
CA GLY A 177 9.20 7.58 13.47
C GLY A 177 8.40 6.28 13.34
N PRO A 178 7.18 6.36 12.77
CA PRO A 178 6.47 5.17 12.35
C PRO A 178 7.26 4.38 11.30
N LEU A 179 6.96 3.09 11.16
CA LEU A 179 7.55 2.29 10.10
C LEU A 179 7.03 2.77 8.72
N SER A 180 7.79 2.55 7.67
CA SER A 180 7.41 2.90 6.30
C SER A 180 7.23 1.65 5.45
N PHE A 181 6.17 1.61 4.65
CA PHE A 181 5.83 0.51 3.77
C PHE A 181 5.64 1.05 2.35
N VAL A 182 6.26 0.41 1.36
CA VAL A 182 5.92 0.66 -0.05
C VAL A 182 4.90 -0.41 -0.47
N GLY A 183 3.63 -0.18 -0.16
CA GLY A 183 2.55 -1.17 -0.30
C GLY A 183 2.20 -1.49 -1.74
N GLU A 184 2.44 -0.55 -2.66
CA GLU A 184 2.25 -0.80 -4.08
C GLU A 184 3.35 -0.19 -4.95
N TRP A 185 3.86 -1.01 -5.86
CA TRP A 185 4.69 -0.61 -6.99
C TRP A 185 4.66 -1.69 -8.09
N VAL A 186 5.04 -1.29 -9.30
CA VAL A 186 5.26 -2.20 -10.44
C VAL A 186 6.47 -1.79 -11.25
N ALA A 187 7.09 -2.78 -11.90
CA ALA A 187 8.07 -2.57 -12.95
C ALA A 187 7.39 -2.41 -14.33
N GLU A 188 6.33 -1.60 -14.39
CA GLU A 188 5.67 -1.15 -15.63
C GLU A 188 5.83 0.36 -15.79
N TRP A 189 5.93 0.81 -17.04
CA TRP A 189 6.11 2.21 -17.42
C TRP A 189 5.57 2.48 -18.83
N SER A 190 5.52 3.75 -19.24
CA SER A 190 5.02 4.13 -20.58
C SER A 190 6.04 3.98 -21.72
N VAL A 191 7.26 3.52 -21.43
CA VAL A 191 8.33 3.42 -22.42
C VAL A 191 8.03 2.30 -23.42
N THR A 192 7.98 2.64 -24.71
CA THR A 192 7.82 1.66 -25.79
C THR A 192 9.17 1.08 -26.22
N ASN A 193 9.17 -0.17 -26.72
CA ASN A 193 10.36 -0.88 -27.23
C ASN A 193 11.53 -1.04 -26.23
N ALA A 194 11.27 -0.97 -24.92
CA ALA A 194 12.26 -1.25 -23.89
C ALA A 194 12.67 -2.74 -23.94
N THR A 195 13.98 -3.00 -23.83
CA THR A 195 14.48 -4.37 -23.81
C THR A 195 14.26 -5.02 -22.45
N LYS A 196 14.39 -6.35 -22.38
CA LYS A 196 14.42 -7.06 -21.09
C LYS A 196 15.48 -6.50 -20.13
N VAL A 197 16.64 -6.10 -20.64
CA VAL A 197 17.72 -5.51 -19.83
C VAL A 197 17.30 -4.17 -19.25
N ASP A 198 16.53 -3.37 -19.98
CA ASP A 198 16.03 -2.08 -19.50
C ASP A 198 15.03 -2.25 -18.36
N TYR A 199 14.10 -3.20 -18.48
CA TYR A 199 13.19 -3.56 -17.38
C TYR A 199 13.92 -4.12 -16.16
N GLN A 200 14.97 -4.95 -16.37
CA GLN A 200 15.80 -5.44 -15.28
C GLN A 200 16.49 -4.29 -14.53
N ARG A 201 17.04 -3.30 -15.27
CA ARG A 201 17.68 -2.11 -14.67
C ARG A 201 16.67 -1.27 -13.90
N PHE A 202 15.46 -1.09 -14.45
CA PHE A 202 14.39 -0.35 -13.79
C PHE A 202 13.91 -1.02 -12.50
N ALA A 203 13.58 -2.31 -12.58
CA ALA A 203 13.15 -3.06 -11.41
C ALA A 203 14.26 -3.15 -10.34
N ALA A 204 15.53 -3.26 -10.74
CA ALA A 204 16.66 -3.22 -9.81
C ALA A 204 16.79 -1.87 -9.09
N ALA A 205 16.56 -0.74 -9.79
CA ALA A 205 16.54 0.57 -9.17
C ALA A 205 15.39 0.70 -8.16
N GLN A 206 14.19 0.22 -8.51
CA GLN A 206 13.03 0.17 -7.63
C GLN A 206 13.31 -0.67 -6.37
N LEU A 207 13.78 -1.91 -6.53
CA LEU A 207 14.11 -2.79 -5.40
C LEU A 207 15.18 -2.18 -4.48
N LYS A 208 16.21 -1.54 -5.05
CA LYS A 208 17.24 -0.85 -4.27
C LYS A 208 16.65 0.30 -3.44
N VAL A 209 15.74 1.08 -4.02
CA VAL A 209 15.14 2.25 -3.37
C VAL A 209 14.09 1.84 -2.36
N PHE A 210 13.11 1.03 -2.78
CA PHE A 210 11.95 0.59 -2.00
C PHE A 210 12.33 -0.43 -0.92
N GLY A 211 13.40 -1.19 -1.12
CA GLY A 211 13.99 -2.07 -0.09
C GLY A 211 14.48 -1.35 1.17
N ARG A 212 14.55 -0.01 1.15
CA ARG A 212 14.89 0.81 2.33
C ARG A 212 13.69 1.12 3.23
N ALA A 213 12.48 0.83 2.79
CA ALA A 213 11.28 0.99 3.61
C ALA A 213 11.35 0.04 4.82
N SER A 214 11.11 0.56 6.02
CA SER A 214 11.42 -0.16 7.27
C SER A 214 10.45 -1.30 7.59
N PHE A 215 9.26 -1.30 6.98
CA PHE A 215 8.29 -2.38 7.03
C PHE A 215 8.37 -3.32 5.81
N GLY A 216 9.12 -2.92 4.78
CA GLY A 216 9.26 -3.65 3.51
C GLY A 216 8.45 -3.05 2.37
N TRP A 217 8.16 -3.89 1.37
CA TRP A 217 7.44 -3.50 0.16
C TRP A 217 6.55 -4.63 -0.35
N ALA A 218 5.53 -4.30 -1.14
CA ALA A 218 4.69 -5.26 -1.84
C ALA A 218 4.51 -4.87 -3.32
N TYR A 219 4.67 -5.86 -4.21
CA TYR A 219 4.50 -5.67 -5.65
C TYR A 219 3.03 -5.81 -6.02
N TRP A 220 2.50 -4.88 -6.81
CA TRP A 220 1.12 -4.92 -7.29
C TRP A 220 1.05 -5.53 -8.70
N THR A 221 0.88 -6.82 -8.89
CA THR A 221 0.34 -7.83 -7.98
C THR A 221 1.06 -9.17 -8.22
N LEU A 222 0.69 -10.21 -7.48
CA LEU A 222 1.26 -11.55 -7.64
C LEU A 222 1.03 -12.09 -9.06
N LYS A 223 -0.20 -12.00 -9.57
CA LYS A 223 -0.61 -12.49 -10.90
C LYS A 223 -1.49 -11.49 -11.62
N ASN A 224 -1.18 -11.21 -12.88
CA ASN A 224 -1.96 -10.34 -13.75
C ASN A 224 -1.82 -10.82 -15.20
N VAL A 225 -2.80 -10.51 -16.04
CA VAL A 225 -2.74 -10.77 -17.49
C VAL A 225 -1.74 -9.85 -18.19
N ASN A 226 -1.55 -8.64 -17.67
CA ASN A 226 -0.52 -7.71 -18.10
C ASN A 226 0.80 -8.12 -17.45
N VAL A 227 1.77 -8.53 -18.26
CA VAL A 227 2.94 -9.30 -17.81
C VAL A 227 3.80 -8.56 -16.78
N HIS A 228 4.03 -7.25 -16.93
CA HIS A 228 4.80 -6.49 -15.94
C HIS A 228 3.99 -6.09 -14.70
N TRP A 229 2.68 -6.28 -14.69
CA TRP A 229 1.86 -6.20 -13.47
C TRP A 229 1.83 -7.54 -12.71
N SER A 230 2.49 -8.59 -13.22
CA SER A 230 2.58 -9.89 -12.57
C SER A 230 3.98 -10.16 -12.02
N LEU A 231 4.14 -10.08 -10.70
CA LEU A 231 5.41 -10.45 -10.03
C LEU A 231 5.82 -11.89 -10.37
N GLU A 232 4.86 -12.83 -10.39
CA GLU A 232 5.13 -14.22 -10.75
C GLU A 232 5.75 -14.33 -12.15
N TRP A 233 5.19 -13.64 -13.14
CA TRP A 233 5.71 -13.63 -14.50
C TRP A 233 7.09 -12.96 -14.57
N MET A 234 7.27 -11.82 -13.89
CA MET A 234 8.52 -11.08 -13.83
C MET A 234 9.66 -11.92 -13.27
N ILE A 235 9.41 -12.70 -12.22
CA ILE A 235 10.40 -13.62 -11.63
C ILE A 235 10.67 -14.80 -12.57
N LYS A 236 9.62 -15.48 -13.04
CA LYS A 236 9.77 -16.69 -13.89
C LYS A 236 10.50 -16.40 -15.20
N ASN A 237 10.34 -15.20 -15.75
CA ASN A 237 10.99 -14.80 -16.99
C ASN A 237 12.31 -14.04 -16.75
N GLY A 238 12.78 -13.93 -15.51
CA GLY A 238 14.07 -13.36 -15.15
C GLY A 238 14.17 -11.85 -15.34
N TYR A 239 13.06 -11.12 -15.25
CA TYR A 239 13.03 -9.65 -15.20
C TYR A 239 13.32 -9.14 -13.79
N ILE A 240 12.88 -9.87 -12.77
CA ILE A 240 13.17 -9.60 -11.36
C ILE A 240 13.87 -10.81 -10.74
N ASN A 241 14.91 -10.56 -9.93
CA ASN A 241 15.57 -11.59 -9.14
C ASN A 241 15.62 -11.16 -7.67
N LEU A 242 14.84 -11.84 -6.83
CA LEU A 242 14.74 -11.53 -5.40
C LEU A 242 15.88 -12.12 -4.55
N LEU A 243 16.70 -13.02 -5.09
CA LEU A 243 17.80 -13.66 -4.36
C LEU A 243 19.10 -12.84 -4.37
N LYS A 244 19.09 -11.66 -5.00
CA LYS A 244 20.25 -10.75 -5.13
C LYS A 244 20.01 -9.39 -4.47
N ILE A 245 18.98 -9.28 -3.63
CA ILE A 245 18.59 -8.05 -2.92
C ILE A 245 19.26 -8.02 -1.56
#